data_AF-A0A3M6UA66-F1
#
_entry.id   AF-A0A3M6UA66-F1
#
_cell.length_a   1.000
_cell.length_b   1.000
_cell.length_c   1.000
_cell.angle_alpha   90.00
_cell.angle_beta   90.00
_cell.angle_gamma   90.00
#
_symmetry.space_group_name_H-M   'P 1'
#
loop_
_entity.id
_entity.type
_entity.pdbx_description
1 polymer ?
#
loop_
_entity_poly.entity_id
_entity_poly.type
_entity_poly.pdbx_seq_one_letter_code
_entity_poly.pdbx_strand_id
1 'polypeptide(L)'
;MEYNKIERLHEDQFQGLVKLFELHLSENRIEALPDKIFEGVKDLKGLSIFGNKIQNVTSTTFSHARELRFLFMHYNLMAELPIGFFGLLPHIIRV
;
A
#
# COMPACT_ATOMS: atom_id res chain seq x y z
N MET A 1 -8.08 18.80 7.10
CA MET A 1 -8.20 19.12 5.66
C MET A 1 -6.89 18.72 5.01
N GLU A 2 -6.77 17.54 4.42
CA GLU A 2 -5.62 17.24 3.54
C GLU A 2 -6.10 16.41 2.34
N TYR A 3 -6.75 17.08 1.40
CA TYR A 3 -6.97 16.58 0.05
C TYR A 3 -5.69 16.82 -0.76
N ASN A 4 -4.79 15.85 -0.79
CA ASN A 4 -3.64 15.91 -1.67
C ASN A 4 -4.02 15.32 -3.04
N LYS A 5 -3.48 15.91 -4.12
CA LYS A 5 -3.72 15.46 -5.50
C LYS A 5 -2.60 14.52 -5.97
N ILE A 6 -2.09 13.67 -5.08
CA ILE A 6 -1.03 12.73 -5.47
C ILE A 6 -1.66 11.73 -6.43
N GLU A 7 -1.24 11.80 -7.69
CA GLU A 7 -1.71 10.93 -8.77
C GLU A 7 -0.71 9.80 -9.07
N ARG A 8 0.59 10.07 -8.85
CA ARG A 8 1.67 9.13 -9.12
C ARG A 8 2.63 9.06 -7.95
N LEU A 9 3.16 7.86 -7.73
CA LEU A 9 4.23 7.57 -6.78
C LEU A 9 5.46 7.13 -7.56
N HIS A 10 6.65 7.47 -7.07
CA HIS A 10 7.92 6.98 -7.62
C HIS A 10 8.38 5.72 -6.86
N GLU A 11 9.00 4.76 -7.55
CA GLU A 11 9.42 3.48 -6.97
C GLU A 11 10.30 3.61 -5.72
N ASP A 12 11.13 4.65 -5.63
CA ASP A 12 12.08 4.90 -4.55
C ASP A 12 11.57 5.90 -3.50
N GLN A 13 10.31 6.33 -3.59
CA GLN A 13 9.78 7.46 -2.79
C GLN A 13 9.84 7.24 -1.27
N PHE A 14 9.82 5.98 -0.82
CA PHE A 14 9.96 5.62 0.59
C PHE A 14 11.25 4.85 0.90
N GLN A 15 12.17 4.77 -0.06
CA GLN A 15 13.40 4.03 0.10
C GLN A 15 14.24 4.63 1.23
N GLY A 16 14.76 3.76 2.10
CA GLY A 16 15.60 4.16 3.24
C GLY A 16 14.82 4.68 4.45
N LEU A 17 13.48 4.76 4.41
CA LEU A 17 12.65 5.05 5.58
C LEU A 17 12.52 3.80 6.49
N VAL A 18 13.66 3.31 6.98
CA VAL A 18 13.77 2.04 7.71
C VAL A 18 12.99 2.00 9.03
N LYS A 19 12.60 3.16 9.58
CA LYS A 19 11.78 3.28 10.79
C LYS A 19 10.32 3.66 10.51
N LEU A 20 9.87 3.57 9.26
CA LEU A 20 8.48 3.89 8.92
C LEU A 20 7.56 2.78 9.43
N PHE A 21 6.75 3.10 10.43
CA PHE A 21 5.79 2.16 11.02
C PHE A 21 4.38 2.28 10.43
N GLU A 22 3.99 3.50 10.05
CA GLU A 22 2.69 3.79 9.46
C GLU A 22 2.85 4.73 8.26
N LEU A 23 2.09 4.44 7.19
CA LEU A 23 2.06 5.25 5.98
C LEU A 23 0.61 5.58 5.63
N HIS A 24 0.31 6.88 5.59
CA HIS A 24 -1.02 7.42 5.31
C HIS A 24 -1.00 8.15 3.96
N LEU A 25 -1.62 7.54 2.94
CA LEU A 25 -1.75 8.04 1.57
C LEU A 25 -3.22 8.09 1.12
N SER A 26 -4.14 8.09 2.08
CA SER A 26 -5.58 8.03 1.82
C SER A 26 -6.12 9.33 1.23
N GLU A 27 -7.28 9.26 0.60
CA GLU A 27 -7.96 10.43 -0.02
C GLU A 27 -7.09 11.19 -1.03
N ASN A 28 -6.27 10.46 -1.78
CA ASN A 28 -5.50 10.98 -2.91
C ASN A 28 -6.11 10.51 -4.24
N ARG A 29 -5.34 10.57 -5.33
CA ARG A 29 -5.78 10.16 -6.68
C ARG A 29 -4.87 9.08 -7.25
N ILE A 30 -4.24 8.28 -6.39
CA ILE A 30 -3.27 7.27 -6.80
C ILE A 30 -3.99 6.22 -7.64
N GLU A 31 -3.52 6.00 -8.87
CA GLU A 31 -4.12 5.03 -9.80
C GLU A 31 -3.43 3.67 -9.76
N ALA A 32 -2.16 3.64 -9.36
CA ALA A 32 -1.36 2.43 -9.27
C ALA A 32 -0.26 2.58 -8.20
N LEU A 33 0.13 1.45 -7.61
CA LEU A 33 1.30 1.34 -6.75
C LEU A 33 2.46 0.80 -7.59
N PRO A 34 3.60 1.51 -7.68
CA PRO A 34 4.79 0.98 -8.33
C PRO A 34 5.30 -0.30 -7.64
N ASP A 35 5.87 -1.23 -8.41
CA ASP A 35 6.26 -2.57 -7.91
C ASP A 35 7.18 -2.53 -6.68
N LYS A 36 8.07 -1.54 -6.63
CA LYS A 36 9.10 -1.39 -5.59
C LYS A 36 8.80 -0.30 -4.57
N ILE A 37 7.60 0.27 -4.57
CA ILE A 37 7.26 1.41 -3.70
C ILE A 37 7.49 1.12 -2.20
N PHE A 38 7.36 -0.14 -1.78
CA PHE A 38 7.59 -0.56 -0.40
C PHE A 38 8.97 -1.20 -0.15
N GLU A 39 9.89 -1.09 -1.10
CA GLU A 39 11.26 -1.56 -0.91
C GLU A 39 11.97 -0.69 0.15
N GLY A 40 12.48 -1.34 1.21
CA GLY A 40 13.22 -0.66 2.27
C GLY A 40 12.39 -0.22 3.49
N VAL A 41 11.05 -0.28 3.44
CA VAL A 41 10.16 0.02 4.59
C VAL A 41 9.81 -1.25 5.38
N LYS A 42 10.84 -1.92 5.88
CA LYS A 42 10.70 -3.26 6.51
C LYS A 42 9.85 -3.28 7.78
N ASP A 43 9.78 -2.15 8.49
CA ASP A 43 9.06 -2.02 9.77
C ASP A 43 7.61 -1.53 9.60
N LEU A 44 7.12 -1.40 8.36
CA LEU A 44 5.78 -0.89 8.07
C LEU A 44 4.70 -1.88 8.56
N LYS A 45 3.88 -1.42 9.50
CA LYS A 45 2.80 -2.20 10.13
C LYS A 45 1.41 -1.71 9.73
N GLY A 46 1.26 -0.43 9.44
CA GLY A 46 0.01 0.18 9.01
C GLY A 46 0.16 0.87 7.65
N LEU A 47 -0.71 0.54 6.70
CA LEU A 47 -0.81 1.24 5.43
C LEU A 47 -2.25 1.65 5.18
N SER A 48 -2.46 2.93 4.92
CA SER A 48 -3.77 3.49 4.58
C SER A 48 -3.73 4.15 3.22
N ILE A 49 -4.35 3.50 2.23
CA ILE A 49 -4.48 3.95 0.84
C ILE A 49 -5.96 4.06 0.43
N PHE A 50 -6.88 4.15 1.40
CA PHE A 50 -8.31 4.23 1.12
C PHE A 50 -8.68 5.50 0.35
N GLY A 51 -9.76 5.48 -0.41
CA GLY A 51 -10.24 6.66 -1.12
C GLY A 51 -9.29 7.12 -2.24
N ASN A 52 -8.60 6.17 -2.89
CA ASN A 52 -7.77 6.42 -4.06
C ASN A 52 -8.45 5.85 -5.32
N LYS A 53 -7.71 5.78 -6.44
CA LYS A 53 -8.19 5.27 -7.72
C LYS A 53 -7.46 3.98 -8.13
N ILE A 54 -6.96 3.21 -7.16
CA ILE A 54 -6.19 2.01 -7.43
C ILE A 54 -7.12 0.98 -8.06
N GLN A 55 -6.79 0.57 -9.29
CA GLN A 55 -7.63 -0.35 -10.07
C GLN A 55 -7.24 -1.80 -9.86
N ASN A 56 -5.97 -2.08 -9.64
CA ASN A 56 -5.45 -3.44 -9.51
C ASN A 56 -4.29 -3.47 -8.51
N VAL A 57 -4.16 -4.62 -7.86
CA VAL A 57 -2.98 -5.03 -7.09
C VAL A 57 -2.66 -6.47 -7.48
N THR A 58 -1.40 -6.87 -7.36
CA THR A 58 -0.96 -8.24 -7.56
C THR A 58 -0.74 -8.93 -6.21
N SER A 59 -0.57 -10.25 -6.21
CA SER A 59 -0.19 -11.00 -5.00
C SER A 59 1.20 -10.59 -4.46
N THR A 60 1.97 -9.83 -5.22
CA THR A 60 3.32 -9.37 -4.87
C THR A 60 3.41 -7.88 -4.57
N THR A 61 2.36 -7.07 -4.79
CA THR A 61 2.37 -5.61 -4.56
C THR A 61 2.86 -5.22 -3.17
N PHE A 62 2.55 -6.01 -2.14
CA PHE A 62 2.92 -5.74 -0.75
C PHE A 62 4.03 -6.67 -0.22
N SER A 63 4.73 -7.39 -1.10
CA SER A 63 5.70 -8.43 -0.72
C SER A 63 6.92 -7.91 0.07
N HIS A 64 7.26 -6.64 -0.08
CA HIS A 64 8.34 -5.98 0.68
C HIS A 64 7.89 -5.46 2.06
N ALA A 65 6.58 -5.34 2.29
CA ALA A 65 5.99 -4.86 3.53
C ALA A 65 5.43 -6.03 4.38
N ARG A 66 6.28 -7.02 4.65
CA ARG A 66 5.88 -8.31 5.28
C ARG A 66 5.38 -8.17 6.72
N GLU A 67 5.73 -7.07 7.39
CA GLU A 67 5.29 -6.75 8.75
C GLU A 67 3.92 -6.06 8.81
N LEU A 68 3.26 -5.86 7.65
CA LEU A 68 1.93 -5.27 7.60
C LEU A 68 0.92 -6.06 8.43
N ARG A 69 0.22 -5.32 9.29
CA ARG A 69 -0.86 -5.81 10.18
C ARG A 69 -2.20 -5.20 9.81
N PHE A 70 -2.18 -3.95 9.35
CA PHE A 70 -3.36 -3.19 9.00
C PHE A 70 -3.20 -2.59 7.60
N LEU A 71 -4.13 -2.93 6.69
CA LEU A 71 -4.12 -2.45 5.31
C LEU A 71 -5.48 -1.87 4.94
N PHE A 72 -5.64 -0.56 4.99
CA PHE A 72 -6.90 0.07 4.60
C PHE A 72 -6.86 0.45 3.12
N MET A 73 -7.57 -0.31 2.29
CA MET A 73 -7.60 -0.12 0.82
C MET A 73 -9.01 -0.01 0.24
N HIS A 74 -10.02 0.16 1.10
CA HIS A 74 -11.41 0.40 0.72
C HIS A 74 -11.60 1.73 -0.04
N TYR A 75 -12.75 1.91 -0.70
CA TYR A 75 -13.02 3.05 -1.59
C TYR A 75 -11.92 3.28 -2.65
N ASN A 76 -11.45 2.18 -3.26
CA ASN A 76 -10.64 2.18 -4.48
C ASN A 76 -11.46 1.62 -5.65
N LEU A 77 -10.83 1.38 -6.80
CA LEU A 77 -11.48 0.91 -8.02
C LEU A 77 -11.20 -0.58 -8.32
N MET A 78 -10.62 -1.31 -7.36
CA MET A 78 -10.39 -2.75 -7.50
C MET A 78 -11.71 -3.52 -7.56
N ALA A 79 -11.86 -4.32 -8.61
CA ALA A 79 -13.01 -5.20 -8.78
C ALA A 79 -12.90 -6.46 -7.90
N GLU A 80 -11.69 -7.01 -7.79
CA GLU A 80 -11.39 -8.21 -7.02
C GLU A 80 -9.96 -8.17 -6.48
N LEU A 81 -9.68 -8.98 -5.46
CA LEU A 81 -8.32 -9.23 -5.00
C LEU A 81 -7.74 -10.43 -5.77
N PRO A 82 -6.46 -10.39 -6.16
CA PRO A 82 -5.82 -11.49 -6.86
C PRO A 82 -5.76 -12.74 -5.97
N ILE A 83 -5.74 -13.92 -6.60
CA ILE A 83 -5.55 -15.19 -5.90
C ILE A 83 -4.24 -15.15 -5.11
N GLY A 84 -4.29 -15.56 -3.84
CA GLY A 84 -3.11 -15.57 -2.98
C GLY A 84 -2.67 -14.18 -2.51
N PHE A 85 -3.53 -13.14 -2.60
CA PHE A 85 -3.23 -11.78 -2.14
C PHE A 85 -2.62 -11.72 -0.73
N PHE A 86 -3.13 -12.53 0.21
CA PHE A 86 -2.63 -12.59 1.59
C PHE A 86 -1.43 -13.54 1.77
N GLY A 87 -1.03 -14.30 0.75
CA GLY A 87 -0.01 -15.34 0.86
C GLY A 87 1.37 -14.83 1.26
N LEU A 88 1.68 -13.57 0.94
CA LEU A 88 2.93 -12.90 1.30
C LEU A 88 2.79 -11.92 2.48
N LEU A 89 1.63 -11.89 3.14
CA LEU A 89 1.33 -11.01 4.28
C LEU A 89 1.02 -11.84 5.54
N PRO A 90 2.02 -12.51 6.12
CA PRO A 90 1.81 -13.49 7.20
C PRO A 90 1.31 -12.87 8.52
N HIS A 91 1.40 -11.55 8.67
CA HIS A 91 1.03 -10.82 9.88
C HIS A 91 -0.23 -9.97 9.72
N ILE A 92 -0.93 -10.07 8.57
CA ILE A 92 -2.13 -9.26 8.33
C ILE A 92 -3.24 -9.65 9.30
N ILE A 93 -3.84 -8.65 9.93
CA ILE A 93 -4.93 -8.82 10.90
C ILE A 93 -6.23 -8.25 10.32
N ARG A 94 -6.13 -7.12 9.61
CA ARG A 94 -7.29 -6.40 9.08
C ARG A 94 -6.99 -5.76 7.74
N VAL A 95 -7.95 -5.89 6.82
CA VAL A 95 -8.00 -5.23 5.51
C VAL A 95 -9.33 -4.51 5.34
#